data_AF-A0A3Q7NSL1-F1
#
_entry.id   AF-A0A3Q7NSL1-F1
#
_cell.length_a   1.000
_cell.length_b   1.000
_cell.length_c   1.000
_cell.angle_alpha   90.00
_cell.angle_beta   90.00
_cell.angle_gamma   90.00
#
_symmetry.space_group_name_H-M   'P 1'
#
loop_
_entity.id
_entity.type
_entity.pdbx_description
1 polymer ?
#
loop_
_entity_poly.entity_id
_entity_poly.type
_entity_poly.pdbx_seq_one_letter_code
_entity_poly.pdbx_strand_id
1 'polypeptide(L)' 'MQSPNSYFMDVKCPGCYKITTIFSHAQTVVLCVGFSTVLCQCIGGKARLTEGCSFRWKQN' A
#
# COMPACT_ATOMS: atom_id res chain seq x y z
N MET A 1 -7.04 -2.12 -27.14
CA MET A 1 -7.53 -2.82 -25.94
C MET A 1 -7.14 -1.96 -24.74
N GLN A 2 -8.10 -1.54 -23.90
CA GLN A 2 -7.80 -0.74 -22.69
C GLN A 2 -7.76 -1.67 -21.48
N SER A 3 -6.70 -1.60 -20.68
CA SER A 3 -6.59 -2.28 -19.39
C SER A 3 -6.40 -1.25 -18.27
N PRO A 4 -6.91 -1.53 -17.06
CA PRO A 4 -6.72 -0.63 -15.93
C PRO A 4 -5.24 -0.59 -15.51
N ASN A 5 -4.71 0.61 -15.31
CA ASN A 5 -3.33 0.82 -14.82
C ASN A 5 -3.18 0.62 -13.30
N SER A 6 -4.27 0.28 -12.62
CA SER A 6 -4.34 0.10 -11.18
C SER A 6 -4.19 -1.37 -10.78
N TYR A 7 -3.50 -1.61 -9.67
CA TYR A 7 -3.24 -2.94 -9.11
C TYR A 7 -3.38 -2.95 -7.59
N PHE A 8 -3.46 -4.15 -7.02
CA PHE A 8 -3.29 -4.38 -5.60
C PHE A 8 -1.84 -4.75 -5.29
N MET A 9 -1.38 -4.39 -4.11
CA MET A 9 -0.05 -4.74 -3.63
C MET A 9 -0.10 -5.11 -2.15
N ASP A 10 0.78 -6.02 -1.74
CA ASP A 10 0.95 -6.41 -0.35
C ASP A 10 2.07 -5.55 0.23
N VAL A 11 1.76 -4.76 1.26
CA VAL A 11 2.73 -3.88 1.94
C VAL A 11 3.02 -4.45 3.32
N LYS A 12 4.30 -4.65 3.59
CA LYS A 12 4.84 -5.12 4.86
C LYS A 12 5.31 -3.93 5.68
N CYS A 13 4.80 -3.82 6.89
CA CYS A 13 5.21 -2.80 7.84
C CYS A 13 6.60 -3.10 8.42
N PRO A 14 7.50 -2.10 8.54
CA PRO A 14 8.84 -2.30 9.10
C PRO A 14 8.84 -2.68 10.58
N GLY A 15 7.87 -2.24 11.38
CA GLY A 15 7.83 -2.50 12.83
C GLY A 15 6.98 -3.70 13.25
N CYS A 16 5.83 -3.91 12.60
CA CYS A 16 4.88 -4.95 12.97
C CYS A 16 5.08 -6.26 12.16
N TYR A 17 5.89 -6.24 11.09
CA TYR A 17 6.08 -7.32 10.10
C TYR A 17 4.79 -7.89 9.47
N LYS A 18 3.62 -7.36 9.84
CA LYS A 18 2.32 -7.70 9.27
C LYS A 18 2.23 -7.16 7.85
N ILE A 19 1.52 -7.93 7.03
CA ILE A 19 1.25 -7.61 5.64
C ILE A 19 -0.17 -7.06 5.55
N THR A 20 -0.35 -5.98 4.79
CA THR A 20 -1.64 -5.37 4.50
C THR A 20 -1.76 -5.21 2.99
N THR A 21 -2.86 -5.68 2.41
CA THR A 21 -3.12 -5.47 0.98
C THR A 21 -3.66 -4.06 0.76
N ILE A 22 -3.04 -3.31 -0.14
CA ILE A 22 -3.32 -1.91 -0.44
C ILE A 22 -3.60 -1.75 -1.93
N PHE A 23 -4.55 -0.88 -2.28
CA PHE A 23 -4.81 -0.48 -3.66
C PHE A 23 -3.82 0.59 -4.13
N SER A 24 -3.29 0.45 -5.33
CA SER A 24 -2.29 1.37 -5.91
C SER A 24 -2.70 2.84 -5.94
N HIS A 25 -3.99 3.16 -6.03
CA HIS A 25 -4.53 4.53 -6.01
C HIS A 25 -5.42 4.78 -4.76
N ALA A 26 -5.00 4.30 -3.59
CA ALA A 26 -5.73 4.52 -2.35
C ALA A 26 -6.03 6.03 -2.12
N GLN A 27 -7.29 6.35 -1.84
CA GLN A 27 -7.77 7.72 -1.59
C GLN A 27 -7.64 8.17 -0.14
N THR A 28 -7.32 7.24 0.77
CA THR A 28 -7.15 7.51 2.19
C THR A 28 -5.76 7.07 2.65
N VAL A 29 -5.30 7.63 3.76
CA VAL A 29 -4.12 7.14 4.49
C VAL A 29 -4.41 5.70 4.96
N VAL A 30 -3.46 4.80 4.76
CA VAL A 30 -3.58 3.39 5.21
C VAL A 30 -2.65 3.15 6.38
N LEU A 31 -3.15 2.51 7.44
CA LEU A 31 -2.43 2.23 8.69
C LEU A 31 -2.18 0.72 8.88
N CYS A 32 -1.07 0.31 9.52
CA CYS A 32 -0.89 -1.06 10.02
C CYS A 32 -1.93 -1.32 11.13
N VAL A 33 -2.73 -2.37 10.98
CA VAL A 33 -3.79 -2.79 11.94
C VAL A 33 -3.25 -3.17 13.33
N GLY A 34 -1.92 -3.26 13.54
CA GLY A 34 -1.32 -3.63 14.82
C GLY A 34 -0.46 -2.58 15.52
N PHE A 35 0.10 -1.60 14.81
CA PHE A 35 1.09 -0.65 15.36
C PHE A 35 0.74 0.81 15.02
N SER A 36 -0.43 1.04 14.40
CA SER A 36 -0.91 2.36 13.95
C SER A 36 0.10 3.14 13.11
N THR A 37 1.06 2.46 12.49
CA THR A 37 2.04 3.07 11.58
C THR A 37 1.39 3.37 10.25
N VAL A 38 1.65 4.56 9.70
CA VAL A 38 1.25 4.90 8.33
C VAL A 38 2.02 4.01 7.34
N LEU A 39 1.30 3.26 6.51
CA LEU A 39 1.85 2.42 5.46
C LEU A 39 1.93 3.16 4.12
N CYS A 40 0.90 3.96 3.81
CA CYS A 40 0.89 4.82 2.63
C CYS A 40 0.04 6.08 2.83
N GLN A 41 0.37 7.11 2.06
CA GLN A 41 -0.39 8.35 1.96
C GLN A 41 -1.07 8.42 0.58
N CYS A 42 -2.34 8.80 0.60
CA CYS A 42 -3.08 9.12 -0.61
C CYS A 42 -2.51 10.38 -1.26
N ILE A 43 -2.25 10.30 -2.56
CA ILE A 43 -1.91 11.44 -3.41
C ILE A 43 -2.83 11.39 -4.64
N GLY A 44 -2.86 12.43 -5.47
CA GLY A 44 -3.69 12.47 -6.70
C GLY A 44 -3.35 11.42 -7.78
N GLY A 45 -2.53 10.42 -7.47
CA GLY A 45 -2.03 9.38 -8.35
C GLY A 45 -1.78 8.08 -7.58
N LYS A 46 -0.66 7.40 -7.84
CA LYS A 46 -0.29 6.19 -7.11
C LYS A 46 0.07 6.54 -5.67
N ALA A 47 -0.48 5.83 -4.70
CA ALA A 47 -0.23 6.06 -3.28
C ALA A 47 1.28 6.03 -2.97
N ARG A 48 1.73 6.96 -2.12
CA ARG A 48 3.12 7.04 -1.67
C ARG A 48 3.30 6.13 -0.46
N LEU A 49 4.16 5.12 -0.55
CA LEU A 49 4.50 4.27 0.58
C LEU A 49 5.41 5.01 1.57
N THR A 50 5.24 4.70 2.87
CA THR A 50 6.14 5.19 3.92
C THR A 50 7.51 4.56 3.78
N GLU A 51 8.56 5.33 4.07
CA GLU A 51 9.94 4.84 4.05
C GLU A 51 10.10 3.62 4.97
N GLY A 52 10.90 2.64 4.52
CA GLY A 52 11.10 1.38 5.24
C GLY A 52 9.98 0.33 5.04
N CYS A 53 8.83 0.69 4.45
CA CYS A 53 7.84 -0.31 4.05
C CYS A 53 8.37 -1.11 2.85
N SER A 54 8.31 -2.44 2.94
CA SER A 54 8.54 -3.31 1.78
C SER A 54 7.22 -3.62 1.10
N PHE A 55 7.21 -3.78 -0.23
CA PHE A 55 5.99 -4.16 -0.94
C PHE A 55 6.24 -5.22 -1.99
N ARG A 56 5.19 -5.99 -2.31
CA ARG A 56 5.15 -6.93 -3.42
C ARG A 56 3.88 -6.70 -4.22
N TRP A 57 3.97 -6.76 -5.54
CA TRP A 57 2.78 -6.70 -6.39
C TRP A 57 1.97 -7.97 -6.23
N LYS A 58 0.66 -7.81 -6.06
CA LYS A 58 -0.26 -8.93 -6.06
C LYS A 58 -0.68 -9.14 -7.52
N GLN A 59 -0.18 -10.20 -8.13
CA GLN A 59 -0.66 -10.62 -9.44
C GLN A 59 -2.09 -11.14 -9.28
N ASN A 60 -2.96 -10.70 -10.20
CA ASN A 60 -4.34 -11.17 -10.30
C ASN A 60 -4.45 -12.21 -11.41
#